data_AF-A0AA36M9Q0-F1
#
_entry.id   AF-A0AA36M9Q0-F1
#
_cell.length_a   1.000
_cell.length_b   1.000
_cell.length_c   1.000
_cell.angle_alpha   90.00
_cell.angle_beta   90.00
_cell.angle_gamma   90.00
#
_symmetry.space_group_name_H-M   'P 1'
#
loop_
_entity.id
_entity.type
_entity.pdbx_description
1 polymer ?
#
loop_
_entity_poly.entity_id
_entity_poly.type
_entity_poly.pdbx_seq_one_letter_code
_entity_poly.pdbx_strand_id
1 'polypeptide(L)'
;MSLHNMCFMIPATLLHDTYSKGDSSYSIIMTALSGCIWYIEVVHIGLMAINRFLSTHYPMHYALLFSSENTLFLLFLCYVVGIAVSIPMLTPCCYILWDSYNYTSIPENPQTWYMSLDLCLNIVVLTITIISYTAVLRKVYTIRRSSERFLSSRRSNFQTGKEVRLLAQVISFKSS
;
A
#
# COMPACT_ATOMS: atom_id res chain seq x y z
N MET A 1 -8.20 3.10 -7.02
CA MET A 1 -9.18 3.95 -7.73
C MET A 1 -10.54 3.24 -7.79
N SER A 2 -10.99 2.61 -6.70
CA SER A 2 -11.69 1.32 -6.86
C SER A 2 -13.01 1.15 -6.10
N LEU A 3 -13.37 2.01 -5.14
CA LEU A 3 -14.69 1.94 -4.49
C LEU A 3 -15.14 3.32 -3.97
N HIS A 4 -14.21 4.09 -3.39
CA HIS A 4 -14.44 5.49 -3.01
C HIS A 4 -15.00 6.33 -4.17
N ASN A 5 -14.35 6.31 -5.34
CA ASN A 5 -14.82 7.06 -6.51
C ASN A 5 -16.21 6.61 -7.00
N MET A 6 -16.55 5.33 -6.90
CA MET A 6 -17.85 4.82 -7.33
C MET A 6 -18.96 5.16 -6.32
N CYS A 7 -18.68 4.99 -5.03
CA CYS A 7 -19.66 5.27 -3.96
C CYS A 7 -19.83 6.76 -3.66
N PHE A 8 -18.86 7.61 -4.01
CA PHE A 8 -18.89 9.03 -3.68
C PHE A 8 -19.12 9.92 -4.90
N MET A 9 -18.40 9.73 -6.01
CA MET A 9 -18.55 10.61 -7.18
C MET A 9 -19.88 10.38 -7.90
N ILE A 10 -20.39 9.15 -7.92
CA ILE A 10 -21.65 8.84 -8.61
C ILE A 10 -22.84 9.48 -7.88
N PRO A 11 -23.02 9.33 -6.56
CA PRO A 11 -24.08 10.04 -5.85
C PRO A 11 -23.88 11.56 -5.81
N ALA A 12 -22.64 12.05 -5.66
CA ALA A 12 -22.35 13.48 -5.62
C ALA A 12 -22.66 14.19 -6.94
N THR A 13 -22.44 13.52 -8.09
CA THR A 13 -22.78 14.08 -9.41
C THR A 13 -24.28 13.98 -9.74
N LEU A 14 -24.95 12.91 -9.30
CA LEU A 14 -26.40 12.72 -9.51
C LEU A 14 -27.28 13.59 -8.59
N LEU A 15 -26.79 13.98 -7.40
CA LEU A 15 -27.54 14.74 -6.39
C LEU A 15 -27.02 16.18 -6.21
N HIS A 16 -26.40 16.74 -7.24
CA HIS A 16 -25.74 18.06 -7.27
C HIS A 16 -26.56 19.18 -6.59
N ASP A 17 -27.87 19.26 -6.85
CA ASP A 17 -28.75 20.32 -6.32
C ASP A 17 -29.13 20.15 -4.85
N THR A 18 -29.04 18.92 -4.33
CA THR A 18 -29.36 18.60 -2.92
C THR A 18 -28.11 18.68 -2.05
N TYR A 19 -26.94 18.42 -2.63
CA TYR A 19 -25.63 18.53 -1.99
C TYR A 19 -25.15 19.98 -1.79
N SER A 20 -25.51 20.86 -2.72
CA SER A 20 -25.15 22.29 -2.68
C SER A 20 -25.85 23.07 -1.56
N LYS A 21 -27.02 22.60 -1.09
CA LYS A 21 -27.70 23.16 0.09
C LYS A 21 -27.06 22.60 1.36
N GLY A 22 -25.97 23.23 1.79
CA GLY A 22 -25.35 23.02 3.11
C GLY A 22 -26.41 23.02 4.21
N ASP A 23 -26.30 22.07 5.15
CA ASP A 23 -27.16 21.81 6.32
C ASP A 23 -28.14 20.64 6.23
N SER A 24 -28.23 19.92 5.11
CA SER A 24 -28.99 18.66 5.11
C SER A 24 -28.23 17.55 5.83
N SER A 25 -28.81 16.95 6.87
CA SER A 25 -28.18 15.88 7.67
C SER A 25 -27.69 14.69 6.82
N TYR A 26 -28.29 14.47 5.65
CA TYR A 26 -27.91 13.42 4.70
C TYR A 26 -26.55 13.67 4.04
N SER A 27 -26.21 14.92 3.70
CA SER A 27 -24.92 15.22 3.06
C SER A 27 -23.77 15.06 4.05
N ILE A 28 -23.98 15.43 5.32
CA ILE A 28 -23.01 15.25 6.40
C ILE A 28 -22.74 13.75 6.64
N ILE A 29 -23.79 12.93 6.77
CA ILE A 29 -23.66 11.48 6.98
C ILE A 29 -22.94 10.82 5.79
N MET A 30 -23.29 11.18 4.56
CA MET A 30 -22.66 10.58 3.38
C MET A 30 -21.18 10.98 3.25
N THR A 31 -20.84 12.25 3.52
CA THR A 31 -19.44 12.71 3.53
C THR A 31 -18.64 12.04 4.64
N ALA A 32 -19.22 11.87 5.83
CA ALA A 32 -18.60 11.15 6.93
C ALA A 32 -18.34 9.68 6.58
N LEU A 33 -19.31 8.97 6.00
CA LEU A 33 -19.15 7.58 5.54
C LEU A 33 -18.06 7.45 4.47
N SER A 34 -18.01 8.39 3.53
CA SER A 34 -16.96 8.46 2.50
C SER A 34 -15.57 8.66 3.13
N GLY A 35 -15.47 9.54 4.13
CA GLY A 35 -14.28 9.75 4.94
C GLY A 35 -13.86 8.49 5.70
N CYS A 36 -14.79 7.78 6.35
CA CYS A 36 -14.52 6.50 7.00
C CYS A 36 -13.86 5.51 6.04
N ILE A 37 -14.45 5.32 4.85
CA ILE A 37 -13.95 4.39 3.83
C ILE A 37 -12.54 4.80 3.39
N TRP A 38 -12.31 6.10 3.18
CA TRP A 38 -11.01 6.63 2.79
C TRP A 38 -9.92 6.32 3.84
N TYR A 39 -10.16 6.64 5.11
CA TYR A 39 -9.16 6.38 6.16
C TYR A 39 -8.91 4.89 6.37
N ILE A 40 -9.96 4.07 6.29
CA ILE A 40 -9.82 2.61 6.32
C ILE A 40 -8.94 2.14 5.16
N GLU A 41 -9.13 2.64 3.94
CA GLU A 41 -8.30 2.30 2.77
C GLU A 41 -6.83 2.72 2.98
N VAL A 42 -6.59 3.94 3.46
CA VAL A 42 -5.24 4.47 3.74
C VAL A 42 -4.51 3.61 4.78
N VAL A 43 -5.15 3.29 5.90
CA VAL A 43 -4.57 2.45 6.95
C VAL A 43 -4.31 1.03 6.43
N HIS A 44 -5.21 0.45 5.64
CA HIS A 44 -5.00 -0.86 5.02
C HIS A 44 -3.79 -0.87 4.07
N ILE A 45 -3.61 0.17 3.26
CA ILE A 45 -2.43 0.29 2.37
C ILE A 45 -1.15 0.27 3.20
N GLY A 46 -1.11 1.01 4.30
CA GLY A 46 0.02 1.00 5.23
C GLY A 46 0.28 -0.40 5.82
N LEU A 47 -0.76 -1.08 6.29
CA LEU A 47 -0.64 -2.44 6.82
C LEU A 47 -0.14 -3.44 5.77
N MET A 48 -0.65 -3.35 4.53
CA MET A 48 -0.20 -4.20 3.42
C MET A 48 1.28 -3.97 3.09
N ALA A 49 1.75 -2.72 3.13
CA ALA A 49 3.14 -2.37 2.90
C ALA A 49 4.05 -2.98 3.98
N ILE A 50 3.67 -2.84 5.25
CA ILE A 50 4.40 -3.42 6.40
C ILE A 50 4.43 -4.95 6.31
N ASN A 51 3.29 -5.58 6.00
CA ASN A 51 3.19 -7.02 5.81
C ASN A 51 4.20 -7.53 4.76
N ARG A 52 4.29 -6.86 3.60
CA ARG A 52 5.27 -7.22 2.55
C ARG A 52 6.72 -6.97 2.97
N PHE A 53 6.97 -5.88 3.70
CA PHE A 53 8.30 -5.57 4.20
C PHE A 53 8.80 -6.63 5.19
N LEU A 54 7.99 -6.98 6.19
CA LEU A 54 8.33 -7.97 7.21
C LEU A 54 8.51 -9.38 6.61
N SER A 55 7.63 -9.77 5.68
CA SER A 55 7.76 -11.05 4.97
C SER A 55 9.09 -11.15 4.19
N THR A 56 9.54 -10.04 3.61
CA THR A 56 10.75 -10.02 2.77
C THR A 56 12.05 -9.92 3.58
N HIS A 57 12.05 -9.14 4.67
CA HIS A 57 13.26 -8.87 5.47
C HIS A 57 13.41 -9.78 6.68
N TYR A 58 12.30 -10.19 7.31
CA TYR A 58 12.28 -10.93 8.57
C TYR A 58 11.33 -12.13 8.52
N PRO A 59 11.56 -13.12 7.64
CA PRO A 59 10.64 -14.24 7.44
C PRO A 59 10.41 -15.07 8.72
N MET A 60 11.41 -15.18 9.60
CA MET A 60 11.30 -15.92 10.87
C MET A 60 10.36 -15.24 11.87
N HIS A 61 10.38 -13.92 11.97
CA HIS A 61 9.48 -13.16 12.84
C HIS A 61 8.11 -12.94 12.19
N TYR A 62 8.05 -12.92 10.86
CA TYR A 62 6.82 -12.77 10.09
C TYR A 62 5.82 -13.88 10.42
N ALA A 63 6.27 -15.14 10.47
CA ALA A 63 5.41 -16.29 10.77
C ALA A 63 4.76 -16.22 12.17
N LEU A 64 5.40 -15.54 13.14
CA LEU A 64 4.88 -15.35 14.49
C LEU A 64 3.92 -14.16 14.58
N LEU A 65 4.22 -13.06 13.87
CA LEU A 65 3.42 -11.84 13.90
C LEU A 65 2.15 -11.95 13.03
N PHE A 66 2.25 -12.51 11.82
CA PHE A 66 1.17 -12.63 10.85
C PHE A 66 0.58 -14.05 10.79
N SER A 67 0.14 -14.56 11.94
CA SER A 67 -0.78 -15.72 11.97
C SER A 67 -2.17 -15.31 11.47
N SER A 68 -3.03 -16.27 11.10
CA SER A 68 -4.40 -15.98 10.64
C SER A 68 -5.21 -15.22 11.69
N GLU A 69 -5.12 -15.62 12.97
CA GLU A 69 -5.84 -14.95 14.06
C GLU A 69 -5.29 -13.55 14.34
N ASN A 70 -3.96 -13.40 14.37
CA ASN A 70 -3.32 -12.09 14.58
C ASN A 70 -3.59 -11.14 13.42
N THR A 71 -3.64 -11.65 12.18
CA THR A 71 -3.96 -10.84 11.00
C THR A 71 -5.40 -10.35 11.05
N LEU A 72 -6.34 -11.19 11.49
CA LEU A 72 -7.74 -10.77 11.69
C LEU A 72 -7.85 -9.71 12.80
N PHE A 73 -7.10 -9.88 13.89
CA PHE A 73 -7.03 -8.88 14.96
C PHE A 73 -6.43 -7.54 14.48
N LEU A 74 -5.32 -7.57 13.73
CA LEU A 74 -4.73 -6.38 13.14
C LEU A 74 -5.68 -5.70 12.14
N LEU A 75 -6.40 -6.48 11.34
CA LEU A 75 -7.41 -5.97 10.42
C LEU A 75 -8.53 -5.26 11.19
N PHE A 76 -9.05 -5.89 12.24
CA PHE A 76 -10.05 -5.30 13.12
C PHE A 76 -9.55 -3.98 13.74
N LEU A 77 -8.31 -3.95 14.23
CA LEU A 77 -7.70 -2.72 14.73
C LEU A 77 -7.60 -1.63 13.65
N CYS A 78 -7.25 -1.98 12.41
CA CYS A 78 -7.24 -1.02 11.30
C CYS A 78 -8.62 -0.42 11.03
N TYR A 79 -9.68 -1.22 11.09
CA TYR A 79 -11.05 -0.71 10.98
C TYR A 79 -11.40 0.22 12.14
N VAL A 80 -11.08 -0.15 13.38
CA VAL A 80 -11.34 0.69 14.56
C VAL A 80 -10.60 2.02 14.47
N VAL A 81 -9.32 2.01 14.07
CA VAL A 81 -8.52 3.24 13.90
C VAL A 81 -9.07 4.11 12.76
N GLY A 82 -9.40 3.52 11.60
CA GLY A 82 -9.97 4.25 10.47
C GLY A 82 -11.29 4.94 10.84
N ILE A 83 -12.17 4.24 11.58
CA ILE A 83 -13.41 4.82 12.09
C ILE A 83 -13.10 5.90 13.13
N ALA A 84 -12.20 5.66 14.09
CA ALA A 84 -11.87 6.63 15.15
C ALA A 84 -11.34 7.95 14.58
N VAL A 85 -10.51 7.90 13.55
CA VAL A 85 -9.99 9.10 12.85
C VAL A 85 -11.09 9.85 12.11
N SER A 86 -12.14 9.17 11.64
CA SER A 86 -13.27 9.79 10.94
C SER A 86 -14.37 10.36 11.86
N ILE A 87 -14.42 9.96 13.14
CA ILE A 87 -15.44 10.46 14.11
C ILE A 87 -15.49 11.99 14.19
N PRO A 88 -14.38 12.74 14.23
CA PRO A 88 -14.40 14.20 14.26
C PRO A 88 -15.16 14.83 13.09
N MET A 89 -15.27 14.16 11.93
CA MET A 89 -16.02 14.65 10.77
C MET A 89 -17.54 14.72 11.01
N LEU A 90 -18.06 13.99 12.03
CA LEU A 90 -19.47 14.07 12.44
C LEU A 90 -19.74 15.23 13.41
N THR A 91 -18.69 15.89 13.92
CA THR A 91 -18.85 16.98 14.89
C THR A 91 -18.97 18.33 14.20
N PRO A 92 -19.82 19.24 14.69
CA PRO A 92 -20.07 20.55 14.07
C PRO A 92 -18.82 21.46 14.06
N CYS A 93 -17.76 21.16 14.79
CA CYS A 93 -16.52 21.93 14.75
C CYS A 93 -15.56 21.52 13.62
N CYS A 94 -15.78 20.35 12.99
CA CYS A 94 -14.83 19.76 12.03
C CYS A 94 -15.53 19.08 10.85
N TYR A 95 -16.80 19.40 10.57
CA TYR A 95 -17.48 18.82 9.41
C TYR A 95 -16.90 19.38 8.11
N ILE A 96 -16.84 18.50 7.13
CA ILE A 96 -16.36 18.81 5.79
C ILE A 96 -17.58 18.94 4.89
N LEU A 97 -17.75 20.10 4.27
CA LEU A 97 -18.79 20.28 3.26
C LEU A 97 -18.23 19.92 1.88
N TRP A 98 -19.10 19.36 1.05
CA TRP A 98 -18.81 19.14 -0.35
C TRP A 98 -19.17 20.41 -1.14
N ASP A 99 -18.16 21.08 -1.70
CA ASP A 99 -18.38 22.19 -2.62
C ASP A 99 -18.55 21.65 -4.04
N SER A 100 -19.78 21.71 -4.52
CA SER A 100 -20.16 21.26 -5.86
C SER A 100 -19.57 22.12 -6.98
N TYR A 101 -19.22 23.38 -6.71
CA TYR A 101 -18.68 24.29 -7.72
C TYR A 101 -17.21 24.01 -7.99
N ASN A 102 -16.44 23.71 -6.94
CA ASN A 102 -15.02 23.41 -7.04
C ASN A 102 -14.71 21.92 -7.14
N TYR A 103 -15.72 21.03 -6.98
CA TYR A 103 -15.52 19.58 -6.84
C TYR A 103 -14.51 19.23 -5.74
N THR A 104 -14.47 20.05 -4.70
CA THR A 104 -13.55 19.89 -3.57
C THR A 104 -14.32 19.81 -2.26
N SER A 105 -13.78 19.03 -1.33
CA SER A 105 -14.28 18.98 0.03
C SER A 105 -13.61 20.09 0.83
N ILE A 106 -14.35 21.14 1.17
CA ILE A 106 -13.81 22.30 1.90
C ILE A 106 -14.20 22.14 3.38
N PRO A 107 -13.22 22.11 4.31
CA PRO A 107 -13.54 22.16 5.73
C PRO A 107 -14.19 23.51 6.02
N GLU A 108 -15.29 23.52 6.78
CA GLU A 108 -15.98 24.77 7.12
C GLU A 108 -15.05 25.74 7.86
N ASN A 109 -14.18 25.19 8.72
CA ASN A 109 -13.13 25.94 9.42
C ASN A 109 -11.73 25.44 9.01
N PRO A 110 -10.97 26.23 8.22
CA PRO A 110 -9.65 25.84 7.72
C PRO A 110 -8.54 25.84 8.79
N GLN A 111 -8.81 26.33 10.02
CA GLN A 111 -7.86 26.36 11.14
C GLN A 111 -8.15 25.29 12.20
N THR A 112 -8.53 24.09 11.78
CA THR A 112 -8.79 22.98 12.70
C THR A 112 -7.58 22.05 12.80
N TRP A 113 -7.33 21.53 14.01
CA TRP A 113 -6.30 20.51 14.28
C TRP A 113 -6.46 19.25 13.41
N TYR A 114 -7.68 19.01 12.94
CA TYR A 114 -8.05 17.90 12.08
C TYR A 114 -7.31 17.92 10.73
N MET A 115 -7.16 19.09 10.09
CA MET A 115 -6.44 19.21 8.82
C MET A 115 -4.96 18.83 8.96
N SER A 116 -4.33 19.22 10.08
CA SER A 116 -2.95 18.83 10.36
C SER A 116 -2.81 17.33 10.59
N LEU A 117 -3.76 16.70 11.30
CA LEU A 117 -3.75 15.24 11.49
C LEU A 117 -3.95 14.48 10.19
N ASP A 118 -4.91 14.90 9.36
CA ASP A 118 -5.15 14.28 8.05
C ASP A 118 -3.87 14.32 7.19
N LEU A 119 -3.25 15.50 7.07
CA LEU A 119 -2.01 15.65 6.31
C LEU A 119 -0.87 14.79 6.89
N CYS A 120 -0.70 14.78 8.22
CA CYS A 120 0.31 13.97 8.89
C CYS A 120 0.10 12.47 8.64
N LEU A 121 -1.13 11.96 8.77
CA LEU A 121 -1.44 10.55 8.53
C LEU A 121 -1.12 10.15 7.09
N ASN A 122 -1.54 10.96 6.12
CA ASN A 122 -1.26 10.70 4.71
C ASN A 122 0.25 10.71 4.41
N ILE A 123 1.01 11.69 4.92
CA ILE A 123 2.47 11.74 4.75
C ILE A 123 3.15 10.52 5.39
N VAL A 124 2.75 10.14 6.61
CA VAL A 124 3.33 9.00 7.31
C VAL A 124 3.05 7.69 6.56
N VAL A 125 1.81 7.46 6.12
CA VAL A 125 1.47 6.26 5.36
C VAL A 125 2.20 6.21 4.01
N LEU A 126 2.27 7.34 3.29
CA LEU A 126 3.00 7.42 2.03
C LEU A 126 4.49 7.13 2.21
N THR A 127 5.13 7.71 3.22
CA THR A 127 6.55 7.49 3.50
C THR A 127 6.84 6.04 3.87
N ILE A 128 6.03 5.43 4.75
CA ILE A 128 6.14 4.00 5.10
C ILE A 128 5.99 3.14 3.84
N THR A 129 5.02 3.46 2.99
CA THR A 129 4.74 2.72 1.76
C THR A 129 5.93 2.79 0.80
N ILE A 130 6.47 3.98 0.54
CA ILE A 130 7.64 4.18 -0.33
C ILE A 130 8.86 3.42 0.20
N ILE A 131 9.15 3.53 1.50
CA ILE A 131 10.29 2.83 2.11
C ILE A 131 10.12 1.31 2.01
N SER A 132 8.93 0.80 2.32
CA SER A 132 8.62 -0.63 2.27
C SER A 132 8.79 -1.19 0.86
N TYR A 133 8.19 -0.55 -0.15
CA TYR A 133 8.26 -1.02 -1.53
C TYR A 133 9.67 -0.88 -2.13
N THR A 134 10.39 0.20 -1.84
CA THR A 134 11.78 0.34 -2.30
C THR A 134 12.70 -0.73 -1.72
N ALA A 135 12.50 -1.11 -0.45
CA ALA A 135 13.27 -2.17 0.19
C ALA A 135 12.96 -3.56 -0.43
N VAL A 136 11.69 -3.87 -0.66
CA VAL A 136 11.25 -5.10 -1.35
C VAL A 136 11.86 -5.19 -2.75
N LEU A 137 11.76 -4.11 -3.54
CA LEU A 137 12.33 -4.07 -4.89
C LEU A 137 13.85 -4.28 -4.84
N ARG A 138 14.59 -3.58 -3.97
CA ARG A 138 16.03 -3.76 -3.83
C ARG A 138 16.42 -5.20 -3.51
N LYS A 139 15.67 -5.87 -2.64
CA LYS A 139 15.91 -7.28 -2.31
C LYS A 139 15.68 -8.18 -3.52
N VAL A 140 14.58 -7.98 -4.25
CA VAL A 140 14.26 -8.74 -5.48
C VAL A 140 15.34 -8.54 -6.55
N TYR A 141 15.78 -7.30 -6.77
CA TYR A 141 16.87 -7.01 -7.71
C TYR A 141 18.18 -7.68 -7.28
N THR A 142 18.48 -7.70 -5.99
CA THR A 142 19.69 -8.35 -5.46
C THR A 142 19.65 -9.86 -5.71
N ILE A 143 18.52 -10.52 -5.45
CA ILE A 143 18.32 -11.96 -5.68
C ILE A 143 18.41 -12.30 -7.18
N ARG A 144 17.79 -11.49 -8.05
CA ARG A 144 17.90 -11.67 -9.50
C ARG A 144 19.35 -11.58 -9.96
N ARG A 145 20.08 -10.55 -9.51
CA ARG A 145 21.49 -10.36 -9.87
C ARG A 145 22.40 -11.46 -9.31
N SER A 146 22.10 -12.05 -8.16
CA SER A 146 22.85 -13.22 -7.67
C SER A 146 22.54 -14.47 -8.47
N SER A 147 21.27 -14.67 -8.86
CA SER A 147 20.84 -15.80 -9.69
C SER A 147 21.47 -15.74 -11.08
N GLU A 148 21.50 -14.57 -11.72
CA GLU A 148 22.15 -14.37 -13.02
C GLU A 148 23.64 -14.69 -12.96
N ARG A 149 24.35 -14.21 -11.93
CA ARG A 149 25.78 -14.52 -11.71
C ARG A 149 26.02 -16.02 -11.49
N PHE A 150 25.13 -16.68 -10.75
CA PHE A 150 25.21 -18.11 -10.53
C PHE A 150 24.98 -18.90 -11.83
N LEU A 151 23.99 -18.51 -12.63
CA LEU A 151 23.71 -19.12 -13.93
C LEU A 151 24.86 -18.89 -14.93
N SER A 152 25.44 -17.69 -14.98
CA SER A 152 26.57 -17.39 -15.87
C SER A 152 27.82 -18.18 -15.47
N SER A 153 28.11 -18.29 -14.17
CA SER A 153 29.23 -19.11 -13.65
C SER A 153 29.00 -20.60 -13.92
N ARG A 154 27.77 -21.10 -13.78
CA ARG A 154 27.44 -22.49 -14.12
C ARG A 154 27.61 -22.76 -15.62
N ARG A 155 27.22 -21.81 -16.47
CA ARG A 155 27.39 -21.90 -17.93
C ARG A 155 28.86 -21.93 -18.34
N SER A 156 29.70 -21.08 -17.74
CA SER A 156 31.15 -21.09 -18.02
C SER A 156 31.78 -22.40 -17.58
N ASN A 157 31.48 -22.88 -16.37
CA ASN A 157 32.01 -24.15 -15.84
C ASN A 157 31.63 -25.35 -16.72
N PHE A 158 30.41 -25.34 -17.28
CA PHE A 158 29.97 -26.39 -18.21
C PHE A 158 30.70 -26.35 -19.55
N GLN A 159 31.02 -25.16 -20.08
CA GLN A 159 31.86 -25.02 -21.28
C GLN A 159 33.28 -25.51 -21.02
N THR A 160 33.91 -25.10 -19.92
CA THR A 160 35.26 -25.55 -19.55
C THR A 160 35.32 -27.07 -19.37
N GLY A 161 34.31 -27.68 -18.73
CA GLY A 161 34.24 -29.13 -18.58
C GLY A 161 34.13 -29.90 -19.91
N LYS A 162 33.45 -29.32 -20.92
CA LYS A 162 33.40 -29.88 -22.27
C LYS A 162 34.74 -29.79 -22.99
N GLU A 163 35.43 -28.65 -22.88
CA GLU A 163 36.75 -28.48 -23.50
C GLU A 163 37.78 -29.43 -22.91
N VAL A 164 37.80 -29.62 -21.59
CA VAL A 164 38.70 -30.58 -20.92
C VAL A 164 38.42 -32.02 -21.39
N ARG A 165 37.15 -32.41 -21.56
CA ARG A 165 36.80 -33.74 -22.10
C ARG A 165 37.27 -33.94 -23.53
N LEU A 166 37.12 -32.94 -24.39
CA LEU A 166 37.57 -33.00 -25.78
C LEU A 166 39.10 -33.11 -25.86
N LEU A 167 39.83 -32.35 -25.04
CA LEU A 167 41.29 -32.44 -24.96
C LEU A 167 41.76 -33.82 -24.46
N ALA A 168 41.09 -34.41 -23.48
CA ALA A 168 41.43 -35.74 -22.99
C ALA A 168 41.25 -36.82 -24.06
N GLN A 169 40.20 -36.72 -24.90
CA GLN A 169 40.00 -37.62 -26.03
C GLN A 169 41.08 -37.46 -27.10
N VAL A 170 41.49 -36.23 -27.43
CA VAL A 170 42.55 -35.97 -28.41
C VAL A 170 43.91 -36.51 -27.93
N ILE A 171 44.24 -36.32 -26.65
CA ILE A 171 45.49 -36.85 -26.06
C ILE A 171 45.48 -38.39 -26.04
N SER A 172 44.35 -39.00 -25.66
CA SER A 172 44.16 -40.46 -25.71
C SER A 172 44.32 -41.03 -27.12
N PHE A 173 43.92 -40.28 -28.16
CA PHE A 173 44.03 -40.73 -29.55
C PHE A 173 45.46 -40.62 -30.11
N LYS A 174 46.28 -39.71 -29.56
CA LYS A 174 47.67 -39.49 -29.99
C LYS A 174 48.68 -40.44 -29.32
N SER A 175 48.24 -41.18 -28.29
CA SER A 175 49.06 -42.15 -27.55
C SER A 175 48.91 -43.60 -28.05
N SER A 176 48.13 -43.82 -29.12
CA SER A 176 47.98 -45.11 -29.79
C SER A 176 48.56 -45.05 -31.19
#